data_AF-A0A924E296-F1
#
_entry.id   AF-A0A924E296-F1
#
_cell.length_a   1.000
_cell.length_b   1.000
_cell.length_c   1.000
_cell.angle_alpha   90.00
_cell.angle_beta   90.00
_cell.angle_gamma   90.00
#
_symmetry.space_group_name_H-M   'P 1'
#
loop_
_entity.id
_entity.type
_entity.pdbx_description
1 polymer ?
#
loop_
_entity_poly.entity_id
_entity_poly.type
_entity_poly.pdbx_seq_one_letter_code
_entity_poly.pdbx_strand_id
1 'polypeptide(L)'
;MADIPIRTPSRWRRRDVLLVAGSLYLLAAGGNLVTQELRLQRYAGDLRTQRQAVEGERKTLNRQLELYKQDAGIERLARQHLGMARADELPVRFVDATTKSGQPAAPSVD
;
A
#
# COMPACT_ATOMS: atom_id res chain seq x y z
N MET A 1 17.66 -77.17 12.49
CA MET A 1 17.22 -75.76 12.38
C MET A 1 17.25 -75.18 13.78
N ALA A 2 18.24 -74.35 14.09
CA ALA A 2 18.36 -73.72 15.40
C ALA A 2 18.23 -72.21 15.21
N ASP A 3 17.20 -71.65 15.84
CA ASP A 3 16.88 -70.23 15.82
C ASP A 3 17.97 -69.41 16.51
N ILE A 4 18.44 -68.36 15.84
CA ILE A 4 19.40 -67.41 16.39
C ILE A 4 18.60 -66.28 17.08
N PRO A 5 18.72 -66.11 18.42
CA PRO A 5 18.05 -65.00 19.10
C PRO A 5 18.83 -63.70 18.86
N ILE A 6 18.31 -62.83 17.99
CA ILE A 6 18.84 -61.48 17.77
C ILE A 6 18.46 -60.60 18.97
N ARG A 7 19.23 -60.69 20.07
CA ARG A 7 19.18 -59.69 21.15
C ARG A 7 19.93 -58.44 20.69
N THR A 8 19.22 -57.51 20.05
CA THR A 8 19.75 -56.16 19.84
C THR A 8 19.91 -55.46 21.19
N PRO A 9 21.10 -54.95 21.55
CA PRO A 9 21.29 -54.22 22.80
C PRO A 9 20.54 -52.88 22.77
N SER A 10 19.65 -52.66 23.74
CA SER A 10 18.72 -51.50 23.83
C SER A 10 19.41 -50.13 23.78
N ARG A 11 20.73 -50.07 24.00
CA ARG A 11 21.55 -48.85 23.95
C ARG A 11 21.66 -48.26 22.54
N TRP A 12 21.51 -49.07 21.49
CA TRP A 12 21.59 -48.62 20.10
C TRP A 12 20.31 -47.88 19.69
N ARG A 13 19.15 -48.41 20.06
CA ARG A 13 17.85 -47.74 19.86
C ARG A 13 17.78 -46.37 20.54
N ARG A 14 18.40 -46.20 21.71
CA ARG A 14 18.42 -44.89 22.41
C ARG A 14 19.26 -43.86 21.67
N ARG A 15 20.39 -44.27 21.07
CA ARG A 15 21.24 -43.37 20.26
C ARG A 15 20.50 -42.92 19.01
N ASP A 16 19.82 -43.82 18.33
CA ASP A 16 19.08 -43.49 17.11
C ASP A 16 17.96 -42.49 17.40
N VAL A 17 17.23 -42.66 18.50
CA VAL A 17 16.19 -41.71 18.92
C VAL A 17 16.77 -40.33 19.23
N LEU A 18 17.93 -40.25 19.90
CA LEU A 18 18.60 -38.98 20.17
C LEU A 18 19.11 -38.30 18.90
N LEU A 19 19.63 -39.07 17.93
CA LEU A 19 20.07 -38.54 16.64
C LEU A 19 18.88 -38.02 15.82
N VAL A 20 17.78 -38.75 15.78
CA VAL A 20 16.55 -38.31 15.11
C VAL A 20 16.00 -37.06 15.77
N ALA A 21 15.87 -37.03 17.10
CA ALA A 21 15.41 -35.86 17.85
C ALA A 21 16.34 -34.65 17.66
N GLY A 22 17.66 -34.86 17.68
CA GLY A 22 18.65 -33.81 17.43
C GLY A 22 18.58 -33.27 16.01
N SER A 23 18.40 -34.14 15.01
CA SER A 23 18.26 -33.74 13.61
C SER A 23 16.98 -32.93 13.37
N LEU A 24 15.86 -33.35 13.96
CA LEU A 24 14.59 -32.60 13.93
C LEU A 24 14.72 -31.23 14.59
N TYR A 25 15.41 -31.15 15.73
CA TYR A 25 15.66 -29.89 16.41
C TYR A 25 16.51 -28.95 15.56
N LEU A 26 17.59 -29.44 14.96
CA LEU A 26 18.45 -28.66 14.06
C LEU A 26 17.69 -28.15 12.84
N LEU A 27 16.83 -28.99 12.25
CA LEU A 27 16.02 -28.61 11.09
C LEU A 27 14.98 -27.54 11.45
N ALA A 28 14.33 -27.67 12.61
CA ALA A 28 13.40 -26.67 13.13
C ALA A 28 14.10 -25.34 13.47
N ALA A 29 15.26 -25.39 14.13
CA ALA A 29 16.06 -24.21 14.46
C ALA A 29 16.56 -23.49 13.21
N GLY A 30 17.07 -24.24 12.22
CA GLY A 30 17.48 -23.70 10.93
C GLY A 30 16.33 -23.07 10.16
N GLY A 31 15.16 -23.73 10.12
CA GLY A 31 13.96 -23.18 9.50
C GLY A 31 13.49 -21.88 10.15
N ASN A 32 13.57 -21.78 11.48
CA ASN A 32 13.24 -20.55 12.20
C ASN A 32 14.21 -19.40 11.86
N LEU A 33 15.51 -19.67 11.72
CA LEU A 33 16.48 -18.65 11.29
C LEU A 33 16.18 -18.12 9.88
N VAL A 34 15.95 -19.03 8.92
CA VAL A 34 15.67 -18.66 7.53
C VAL A 34 14.37 -17.85 7.44
N THR A 35 13.34 -18.22 8.20
CA THR A 35 12.07 -17.47 8.21
C THR A 35 12.21 -16.08 8.84
N GLN A 36 13.04 -15.93 9.87
CA GLN A 36 13.35 -14.62 10.45
C GLN A 36 14.12 -13.74 9.46
N GLU A 37 15.11 -14.30 8.77
CA GLU A 37 15.91 -13.56 7.79
C GLU A 37 15.06 -13.11 6.59
N LEU A 38 14.20 -13.97 6.07
CA LEU A 38 13.25 -13.63 5.02
C LEU A 38 12.28 -12.52 5.45
N ARG A 39 11.81 -12.55 6.70
CA ARG A 39 10.97 -11.47 7.25
C ARG A 39 11.75 -10.17 7.31
N LEU A 40 12.98 -10.18 7.83
CA LEU A 40 13.83 -8.99 7.90
C LEU A 40 14.09 -8.39 6.52
N GLN A 41 14.39 -9.21 5.52
CA GLN A 41 14.62 -8.74 4.15
C GLN A 41 13.38 -8.07 3.56
N ARG A 42 12.19 -8.64 3.80
CA ARG A 42 10.92 -8.01 3.37
C ARG A 42 10.71 -6.67 4.04
N TYR A 43 10.85 -6.60 5.37
CA TYR A 43 10.74 -5.33 6.10
C TYR A 43 11.75 -4.27 5.63
N ALA A 44 12.99 -4.68 5.33
CA ALA A 44 13.99 -3.77 4.78
C ALA A 44 13.63 -3.27 3.37
N GLY A 45 13.02 -4.12 2.54
CA GLY A 45 12.48 -3.74 1.24
C GLY A 45 11.34 -2.72 1.38
N ASP A 46 10.37 -3.01 2.25
CA ASP A 46 9.20 -2.15 2.48
C ASP A 46 9.60 -0.79 3.08
N LEU A 47 10.58 -0.75 3.98
CA LEU A 47 11.09 0.52 4.51
C LEU A 47 11.75 1.38 3.43
N ARG A 48 12.44 0.76 2.47
CA ARG A 48 13.09 1.48 1.35
C ARG A 48 12.05 2.07 0.41
N THR A 49 11.00 1.32 0.07
CA THR A 49 9.92 1.82 -0.80
C THR A 49 9.15 2.94 -0.10
N GLN A 50 8.84 2.80 1.19
CA GLN A 50 8.21 3.87 1.97
C GLN A 50 9.08 5.12 2.06
N ARG A 51 10.40 4.99 2.30
CA ARG A 51 11.31 6.15 2.27
C ARG A 51 11.30 6.86 0.92
N GLN A 52 11.36 6.11 -0.18
CA GLN A 52 11.36 6.70 -1.51
C GLN A 52 10.03 7.42 -1.81
N ALA A 53 8.90 6.85 -1.39
CA ALA A 53 7.60 7.51 -1.51
C ALA A 53 7.56 8.83 -0.73
N VAL A 54 7.99 8.83 0.54
CA VAL A 54 8.05 10.03 1.39
C VAL A 54 9.02 11.08 0.83
N GLU A 55 10.17 10.69 0.30
CA GLU A 55 11.09 11.62 -0.37
C GLU A 55 10.49 12.20 -1.65
N GLY A 56 9.73 11.40 -2.40
CA GLY A 56 8.97 11.83 -3.56
C GLY A 56 7.94 12.90 -3.19
N GLU A 57 7.13 12.62 -2.17
CA GLU A 57 6.15 13.57 -1.62
C GLU A 57 6.82 14.85 -1.10
N ARG A 58 7.93 14.74 -0.36
CA ARG A 58 8.67 15.94 0.08
C ARG A 58 9.13 16.80 -1.08
N LYS A 59 9.61 16.19 -2.17
CA LYS A 59 10.03 16.94 -3.37
C LYS A 59 8.85 17.61 -4.06
N THR A 60 7.71 16.94 -4.17
CA THR A 60 6.51 17.53 -4.79
C THR A 60 5.94 18.67 -3.94
N LEU A 61 5.84 18.49 -2.62
CA LEU A 61 5.41 19.54 -1.70
C LEU A 61 6.37 20.73 -1.73
N ASN A 62 7.68 20.50 -1.76
CA ASN A 62 8.65 21.60 -1.87
C ASN A 62 8.50 22.38 -3.18
N ARG A 63 8.30 21.69 -4.32
CA ARG A 63 8.02 22.38 -5.60
C ARG A 63 6.72 23.17 -5.56
N GLN A 64 5.68 22.62 -4.94
CA GLN A 64 4.41 23.34 -4.76
C GLN A 64 4.61 24.57 -3.88
N LEU A 65 5.33 24.46 -2.77
CA LEU A 65 5.68 25.59 -1.91
C LEU A 65 6.47 26.67 -2.66
N GLU A 66 7.45 26.29 -3.48
CA GLU A 66 8.18 27.24 -4.32
C GLU A 66 7.28 27.94 -5.33
N LEU A 67 6.35 27.21 -5.96
CA LEU A 67 5.35 27.78 -6.86
C LEU A 67 4.43 28.77 -6.12
N TYR A 68 3.95 28.43 -4.93
CA TYR A 68 3.06 29.30 -4.14
C TYR A 68 3.76 30.49 -3.49
N LYS A 69 5.09 30.47 -3.36
CA LYS A 69 5.87 31.63 -2.94
C LYS A 69 6.00 32.69 -4.03
N GLN A 70 5.76 32.34 -5.29
CA GLN A 70 5.74 33.28 -6.40
C GLN A 70 4.35 33.92 -6.51
N ASP A 71 4.27 35.20 -6.87
CA ASP A 71 3.00 35.95 -6.99
C ASP A 71 1.98 35.26 -7.92
N ALA A 72 2.47 34.61 -8.98
CA ALA A 72 1.65 33.82 -9.91
C ALA A 72 1.03 32.55 -9.27
N GLY A 73 1.66 32.01 -8.23
CA GLY A 73 1.14 30.87 -7.47
C GLY A 73 0.06 31.28 -6.47
N ILE A 74 0.23 32.43 -5.82
CA ILE A 74 -0.78 33.02 -4.92
C ILE A 74 -2.06 33.30 -5.71
N GLU A 75 -1.93 33.88 -6.91
CA GLU A 75 -3.08 34.16 -7.78
C GLU A 75 -3.79 32.87 -8.22
N ARG A 76 -3.04 31.81 -8.53
CA ARG A 76 -3.62 30.48 -8.83
C ARG A 76 -4.38 29.89 -7.64
N LEU A 77 -3.80 29.95 -6.43
CA LEU A 77 -4.43 29.43 -5.21
C LEU A 77 -5.70 30.21 -4.87
N ALA A 78 -5.65 31.54 -4.96
CA ALA A 78 -6.79 32.42 -4.75
C ALA A 78 -7.90 32.14 -5.78
N ARG A 79 -7.56 31.96 -7.07
CA ARG A 79 -8.52 31.60 -8.12
C ARG A 79 -9.21 30.26 -7.85
N GLN A 80 -8.46 29.26 -7.38
CA GLN A 80 -9.00 27.93 -7.07
C GLN A 80 -9.95 27.97 -5.85
N HIS A 81 -9.62 28.75 -4.82
CA HIS A 81 -10.49 28.92 -3.65
C HIS A 81 -11.74 29.77 -3.93
N LEU A 82 -11.63 30.75 -4.84
CA LEU A 82 -12.73 31.68 -5.18
C LEU A 82 -13.56 31.23 -6.39
N GLY A 83 -13.19 30.10 -7.04
CA GLY A 83 -13.89 29.60 -8.22
C GLY A 83 -13.83 30.53 -9.44
N MET A 84 -12.77 31.34 -9.53
CA MET A 84 -12.61 32.35 -10.60
C MET A 84 -11.84 31.77 -11.80
N ALA A 85 -12.39 31.94 -13.00
CA ALA A 85 -11.73 31.58 -14.26
C ALA A 85 -10.61 32.58 -14.63
N ARG A 86 -9.68 32.18 -15.50
CA ARG A 86 -8.66 33.12 -16.04
C ARG A 86 -9.33 34.25 -16.82
N ALA A 87 -8.64 35.40 -16.92
CA ALA A 87 -9.08 36.53 -17.75
C ALA A 87 -9.34 36.11 -19.22
N ASP A 88 -8.64 35.09 -19.71
CA ASP A 88 -8.73 34.58 -21.08
C ASP A 88 -9.61 33.32 -21.21
N GLU A 89 -10.22 32.83 -20.12
CA GLU A 89 -11.06 31.61 -20.14
C GLU A 89 -12.54 31.96 -19.98
N LEU A 90 -13.36 31.54 -20.96
CA LEU A 90 -14.82 31.64 -20.88
C LEU A 90 -15.37 30.56 -19.93
N PRO A 91 -16.08 30.94 -18.84
CA PRO A 91 -16.74 29.97 -17.97
C PRO A 91 -17.91 29.30 -18.72
N VAL A 92 -17.68 28.10 -19.23
CA VAL A 92 -18.74 27.30 -19.88
C VAL A 92 -19.54 26.61 -18.80
N ARG A 93 -20.80 27.04 -18.63
CA ARG A 93 -21.77 26.39 -17.74
C ARG A 93 -22.71 25.56 -18.61
N PHE A 94 -22.67 24.23 -18.46
CA PHE A 94 -23.63 23.34 -19.11
C PHE A 94 -25.00 23.54 -18.45
N VAL A 95 -25.94 24.13 -19.18
CA VAL A 95 -27.34 24.18 -18.78
C VAL A 95 -27.99 22.93 -19.35
N ASP A 96 -28.35 21.97 -18.50
CA ASP A 96 -29.08 20.78 -18.93
C ASP A 96 -30.38 21.22 -19.63
N ALA A 97 -30.51 20.87 -20.90
CA ALA A 97 -31.65 21.22 -21.74
C ALA A 97 -32.89 20.35 -21.42
N THR A 98 -33.22 20.15 -20.15
CA THR A 98 -34.47 19.49 -19.70
C THR A 98 -35.61 20.50 -19.52
N THR A 99 -35.56 21.64 -20.23
CA THR A 99 -36.69 22.58 -20.23
C THR A 99 -36.93 23.12 -21.62
N LYS A 100 -37.49 22.28 -22.50
CA LYS A 100 -38.33 22.76 -23.61
C LYS A 100 -39.17 21.62 -24.21
N SER A 101 -40.36 21.41 -23.63
CA SER A 101 -41.61 21.15 -24.38
C SER A 101 -42.80 21.04 -23.42
N GLY A 102 -43.72 22.01 -23.43
CA GLY A 102 -45.04 21.88 -22.78
C GLY A 102 -45.66 23.19 -22.31
N GLN A 103 -46.42 23.84 -23.18
CA GLN A 103 -47.11 25.15 -23.12
C GLN A 103 -48.30 25.23 -22.09
N PRO A 104 -49.17 26.28 -22.08
CA PRO A 104 -49.38 27.28 -21.03
C PRO A 104 -50.75 27.18 -20.29
N ALA A 105 -50.98 27.98 -19.25
CA ALA A 105 -52.24 28.72 -19.02
C ALA A 105 -52.20 29.40 -17.64
N ALA A 106 -52.30 30.72 -17.64
CA ALA A 106 -52.71 31.47 -16.46
C ALA A 106 -54.19 31.17 -16.17
N PRO A 107 -54.59 30.88 -14.92
CA PRO A 107 -55.97 31.10 -14.51
C PRO A 107 -56.17 32.59 -14.24
N SER A 108 -57.10 33.17 -14.99
CA SER A 108 -57.69 34.48 -14.77
C SER A 108 -58.32 34.58 -13.38
N VAL A 109 -58.23 35.79 -12.82
CA VAL A 109 -58.96 36.26 -11.64
C VAL A 109 -60.47 36.19 -11.92
N ASP A 110 -61.21 35.55 -11.02
CA ASP A 110 -62.52 35.97 -10.47
C ASP A 110 -62.69 35.33 -9.07
#